data_AF-A0AA50HUH8-F1
#
_entry.id   AF-A0AA50HUH8-F1
#
_cell.length_a   1.000
_cell.length_b   1.000
_cell.length_c   1.000
_cell.angle_alpha   90.00
_cell.angle_beta   90.00
_cell.angle_gamma   90.00
#
_symmetry.space_group_name_H-M   'P 1'
#
loop_
_entity.id
_entity.type
_entity.pdbx_description
1 polymer ?
#
loop_
_entity_poly.entity_id
_entity_poly.type
_entity_poly.pdbx_seq_one_letter_code
_entity_poly.pdbx_strand_id
1 'polypeptide(L)'
;METSGAKSLMVDDTARVTTFATMGELGTWLLDPLEIIVGTTDDLLADPKLVSVLTITTSLDNGNVILQADQSIAVQANFSADPSAPGNLTFDSPTITIDALFSLGTGSIIFANTGPINTGNTLVTSPFTNLDFDNKIQLNANTTFTAPGYDIYFRKSVNGGFDLLGNANFVYFDDGAGITTPLKSFGVTATEIYVGNDIVTQGNQIFDGVFYGLQPVNLTSSAGSVIFTNNILLNGSLQVQTAQNIVSQPSSSLSAVEIASDVLLNAGQNVSFGNINTRGAMLIYKLWAIFPLDQ
;
A
#
# COMPACT_ATOMS: atom_id res chain seq x y z
N MET A 1 -27.58 1.07 22.30
CA MET A 1 -28.31 0.77 23.56
C MET A 1 -29.65 1.47 23.52
N GLU A 2 -30.78 0.79 23.75
CA GLU A 2 -32.06 1.47 24.00
C GLU A 2 -32.13 1.83 25.49
N THR A 3 -32.42 3.09 25.79
CA THR A 3 -32.15 3.67 27.13
C THR A 3 -33.39 4.26 27.78
N SER A 4 -34.53 3.63 27.57
CA SER A 4 -35.72 3.86 28.40
C SER A 4 -36.60 2.62 28.33
N GLY A 5 -36.54 1.68 29.29
CA GLY A 5 -36.80 1.92 30.70
C GLY A 5 -35.74 1.45 31.72
N ALA A 6 -34.45 1.50 31.39
CA ALA A 6 -33.37 1.37 32.37
C ALA A 6 -32.88 2.74 32.87
N LYS A 7 -32.74 2.89 34.20
CA LYS A 7 -32.27 4.09 34.94
C LYS A 7 -30.74 4.17 35.09
N SER A 8 -29.99 3.21 34.55
CA SER A 8 -28.53 3.23 34.42
C SER A 8 -28.12 2.44 33.18
N LEU A 9 -27.16 2.99 32.44
CA LEU A 9 -26.60 2.49 31.18
C LEU A 9 -25.36 1.65 31.50
N MET A 10 -25.39 0.33 31.31
CA MET A 10 -24.18 -0.49 31.43
C MET A 10 -23.68 -0.83 30.02
N VAL A 11 -22.63 -0.12 29.62
CA VAL A 11 -21.92 -0.31 28.35
C VAL A 11 -20.90 -1.42 28.58
N ASP A 12 -20.97 -2.47 27.77
CA ASP A 12 -20.00 -3.57 27.78
C ASP A 12 -18.63 -3.07 27.28
N ASP A 13 -17.56 -3.75 27.69
CA ASP A 13 -16.13 -3.47 27.43
C ASP A 13 -15.79 -3.38 25.92
N THR A 14 -16.74 -3.74 25.06
CA THR A 14 -16.63 -3.93 23.61
C THR A 14 -17.58 -3.06 22.76
N ALA A 15 -18.39 -2.15 23.33
CA ALA A 15 -19.36 -1.38 22.54
C ALA A 15 -18.82 -0.09 21.90
N ARG A 16 -19.16 0.22 20.62
CA ARG A 16 -18.87 1.51 19.97
C ARG A 16 -20.13 2.25 19.49
N VAL A 17 -20.23 3.56 19.82
CA VAL A 17 -21.19 4.55 19.27
C VAL A 17 -20.56 5.94 19.36
N THR A 18 -20.59 6.78 18.31
CA THR A 18 -20.67 8.26 18.46
C THR A 18 -21.14 8.97 17.18
N THR A 19 -22.02 9.97 17.33
CA THR A 19 -22.72 10.70 16.27
C THR A 19 -22.61 12.22 16.46
N PHE A 20 -22.61 13.01 15.37
CA PHE A 20 -22.78 14.48 15.38
C PHE A 20 -23.82 14.98 14.36
N ALA A 21 -24.85 14.19 14.06
CA ALA A 21 -25.93 14.59 13.17
C ALA A 21 -27.01 15.40 13.91
N THR A 22 -27.52 16.47 13.29
CA THR A 22 -28.67 17.22 13.78
C THR A 22 -29.90 16.29 13.77
N MET A 23 -30.56 16.12 14.93
CA MET A 23 -31.68 15.18 15.12
C MET A 23 -32.75 15.27 14.03
N GLY A 24 -33.23 14.14 13.49
CA GLY A 24 -34.55 14.12 12.85
C GLY A 24 -34.88 13.07 11.79
N GLU A 25 -33.93 12.33 11.21
CA GLU A 25 -34.26 11.37 10.14
C GLU A 25 -34.32 9.92 10.62
N LEU A 26 -35.42 9.24 10.30
CA LEU A 26 -35.61 7.79 10.51
C LEU A 26 -34.80 7.03 9.45
N GLY A 27 -33.89 6.16 9.88
CA GLY A 27 -33.09 5.29 9.02
C GLY A 27 -32.53 4.08 9.79
N THR A 28 -32.12 3.02 9.10
CA THR A 28 -31.45 1.84 9.67
C THR A 28 -29.97 2.18 9.88
N TRP A 29 -29.51 2.17 11.13
CA TRP A 29 -28.14 2.51 11.51
C TRP A 29 -27.30 1.24 11.50
N LEU A 30 -26.28 1.16 10.64
CA LEU A 30 -25.28 0.10 10.66
C LEU A 30 -24.46 0.23 11.96
N LEU A 31 -24.76 -0.59 12.96
CA LEU A 31 -23.91 -0.76 14.14
C LEU A 31 -22.92 -1.88 13.84
N ASP A 32 -21.64 -1.52 13.71
CA ASP A 32 -20.45 -2.39 13.73
C ASP A 32 -20.68 -3.82 13.22
N PRO A 33 -20.85 -4.03 11.91
CA PRO A 33 -21.05 -5.38 11.38
C PRO A 33 -19.79 -6.23 11.57
N LEU A 34 -19.95 -7.52 11.84
CA LEU A 34 -18.81 -8.44 11.88
C LEU A 34 -18.17 -8.56 10.50
N GLU A 35 -19.00 -8.68 9.46
CA GLU A 35 -18.56 -8.84 8.08
C GLU A 35 -19.43 -8.03 7.11
N ILE A 36 -18.80 -7.46 6.08
CA ILE A 36 -19.48 -6.80 4.95
C ILE A 36 -19.08 -7.49 3.64
N ILE A 37 -20.06 -7.79 2.79
CA ILE A 37 -19.85 -8.11 1.38
C ILE A 37 -20.35 -6.96 0.51
N VAL A 38 -19.44 -6.41 -0.29
CA VAL A 38 -19.77 -5.49 -1.37
C VAL A 38 -20.13 -6.28 -2.62
N GLY A 39 -21.40 -6.22 -3.01
CA GLY A 39 -21.99 -7.02 -4.09
C GLY A 39 -22.92 -6.21 -4.99
N THR A 40 -23.86 -6.88 -5.65
CA THR A 40 -24.80 -6.23 -6.60
C THR A 40 -26.10 -5.75 -5.97
N THR A 41 -26.38 -6.13 -4.72
CA THR A 41 -27.64 -5.86 -4.03
C THR A 41 -27.38 -5.46 -2.58
N ASP A 42 -28.22 -4.56 -2.05
CA ASP A 42 -28.23 -4.23 -0.63
C ASP A 42 -29.11 -5.22 0.14
N ASP A 43 -28.56 -5.77 1.20
CA ASP A 43 -29.29 -6.47 2.26
C ASP A 43 -28.59 -6.20 3.59
N LEU A 44 -29.03 -5.12 4.23
CA LEU A 44 -28.50 -4.67 5.51
C LEU A 44 -29.00 -5.53 6.68
N LEU A 45 -29.87 -6.51 6.44
CA LEU A 45 -30.36 -7.45 7.44
C LEU A 45 -29.66 -8.82 7.34
N ALA A 46 -29.08 -9.15 6.18
CA ALA A 46 -28.26 -10.34 5.99
C ALA A 46 -27.06 -10.43 6.94
N ASP A 47 -26.55 -11.64 7.10
CA ASP A 47 -25.29 -11.96 7.77
C ASP A 47 -24.51 -12.93 6.85
N PRO A 48 -23.39 -12.50 6.23
CA PRO A 48 -22.76 -11.17 6.31
C PRO A 48 -23.61 -10.05 5.68
N LYS A 49 -23.37 -8.79 6.06
CA LYS A 49 -24.12 -7.63 5.53
C LYS A 49 -23.82 -7.42 4.05
N LEU A 50 -24.85 -7.22 3.23
CA LEU A 50 -24.67 -6.95 1.81
C LEU A 50 -24.84 -5.45 1.54
N VAL A 51 -23.83 -4.84 0.92
CA VAL A 51 -23.86 -3.46 0.43
C VAL A 51 -23.68 -3.48 -1.07
N SER A 52 -24.57 -2.83 -1.82
CA SER A 52 -24.46 -2.78 -3.26
C SER A 52 -23.37 -1.81 -3.71
N VAL A 53 -22.72 -2.16 -4.82
CA VAL A 53 -21.79 -1.25 -5.50
C VAL A 53 -22.45 0.05 -5.94
N LEU A 54 -23.74 0.03 -6.27
CA LEU A 54 -24.50 1.23 -6.63
C LEU A 54 -24.61 2.20 -5.44
N THR A 55 -24.85 1.67 -4.24
CA THR A 55 -24.87 2.45 -3.00
C THR A 55 -23.52 3.10 -2.75
N ILE A 56 -22.42 2.37 -2.96
CA ILE A 56 -21.06 2.89 -2.78
C ILE A 56 -20.74 3.98 -3.79
N THR A 57 -20.94 3.74 -5.09
CA THR A 57 -20.57 4.71 -6.13
C THR A 57 -21.39 6.00 -6.02
N THR A 58 -22.70 5.89 -5.79
CA THR A 58 -23.57 7.08 -5.58
C THR A 58 -23.14 7.89 -4.36
N SER A 59 -22.63 7.23 -3.31
CA SER A 59 -22.13 7.90 -2.11
C SER A 59 -20.78 8.58 -2.36
N LEU A 60 -19.89 7.95 -3.15
CA LEU A 60 -18.59 8.50 -3.53
C LEU A 60 -18.69 9.79 -4.36
N ASP A 61 -19.74 9.92 -5.17
CA ASP A 61 -20.00 11.15 -5.93
C ASP A 61 -20.25 12.36 -5.00
N ASN A 62 -20.78 12.11 -3.80
CA ASN A 62 -21.21 13.14 -2.86
C ASN A 62 -20.29 13.30 -1.63
N GLY A 63 -19.38 12.35 -1.38
CA GLY A 63 -18.50 12.40 -0.22
C GLY A 63 -17.70 11.12 0.02
N ASN A 64 -17.03 11.05 1.17
CA ASN A 64 -16.25 9.87 1.56
C ASN A 64 -17.17 8.72 1.99
N VAL A 65 -16.83 7.51 1.60
CA VAL A 65 -17.46 6.28 2.06
C VAL A 65 -16.52 5.56 3.01
N ILE A 66 -17.05 5.09 4.13
CA ILE A 66 -16.32 4.24 5.07
C ILE A 66 -17.10 2.94 5.20
N LEU A 67 -16.48 1.85 4.77
CA LEU A 67 -16.94 0.50 5.06
C LEU A 67 -16.16 0.03 6.27
N GLN A 68 -16.87 -0.24 7.37
CA GLN A 68 -16.27 -0.67 8.61
C GLN A 68 -16.84 -2.02 9.02
N ALA A 69 -15.97 -2.99 9.31
CA ALA A 69 -16.37 -4.29 9.83
C ALA A 69 -15.36 -4.81 10.86
N ASP A 70 -15.83 -5.54 11.88
CA ASP A 70 -14.98 -6.01 12.97
C ASP A 70 -14.07 -7.19 12.59
N GLN A 71 -14.41 -7.94 11.53
CA GLN A 71 -13.63 -9.09 11.06
C GLN A 71 -13.17 -8.95 9.62
N SER A 72 -14.12 -8.77 8.68
CA SER A 72 -13.80 -8.83 7.25
C SER A 72 -14.67 -7.91 6.38
N ILE A 73 -14.06 -7.41 5.30
CA ILE A 73 -14.78 -6.81 4.17
C ILE A 73 -14.39 -7.57 2.91
N ALA A 74 -15.36 -8.05 2.14
CA ALA A 74 -15.13 -8.69 0.85
C ALA A 74 -15.76 -7.88 -0.28
N VAL A 75 -14.96 -7.51 -1.29
CA VAL A 75 -15.44 -6.83 -2.50
C VAL A 75 -15.55 -7.84 -3.62
N GLN A 76 -16.78 -8.19 -3.99
CA GLN A 76 -17.08 -9.28 -4.93
C GLN A 76 -17.71 -8.82 -6.24
N ALA A 77 -18.13 -7.55 -6.33
CA ALA A 77 -18.71 -6.97 -7.53
C ALA A 77 -17.86 -5.81 -8.04
N ASN A 78 -17.66 -5.76 -9.36
CA ASN A 78 -16.91 -4.68 -10.00
C ASN A 78 -17.68 -3.37 -9.89
N PHE A 79 -16.97 -2.25 -9.72
CA PHE A 79 -17.60 -0.93 -9.74
C PHE A 79 -16.66 0.18 -10.18
N SER A 80 -17.21 1.20 -10.82
CA SER A 80 -16.47 2.41 -11.16
C SER A 80 -17.29 3.60 -10.68
N ALA A 81 -16.70 4.46 -9.85
CA ALA A 81 -17.27 5.75 -9.53
C ALA A 81 -17.20 6.68 -10.75
N ASP A 82 -17.94 7.80 -10.70
CA ASP A 82 -17.80 8.86 -11.70
C ASP A 82 -16.33 9.35 -11.73
N PRO A 83 -15.71 9.58 -12.90
CA PRO A 83 -14.33 10.06 -12.99
C PRO A 83 -14.06 11.37 -12.23
N SER A 84 -15.09 12.19 -12.02
CA SER A 84 -15.04 13.44 -11.26
C SER A 84 -15.38 13.28 -9.77
N ALA A 85 -15.76 12.08 -9.33
CA ALA A 85 -16.09 11.79 -7.94
C ALA A 85 -14.91 12.15 -7.02
N PRO A 86 -15.11 13.04 -6.03
CA PRO A 86 -14.06 13.44 -5.10
C PRO A 86 -13.94 12.51 -3.89
N GLY A 87 -14.93 11.62 -3.68
CA GLY A 87 -15.04 10.79 -2.50
C GLY A 87 -13.93 9.77 -2.36
N ASN A 88 -13.38 9.65 -1.15
CA ASN A 88 -12.46 8.58 -0.79
C ASN A 88 -13.23 7.36 -0.30
N LEU A 89 -12.73 6.15 -0.60
CA LEU A 89 -13.26 4.91 -0.06
C LEU A 89 -12.32 4.40 1.02
N THR A 90 -12.82 4.33 2.25
CA THR A 90 -12.11 3.75 3.39
C THR A 90 -12.62 2.35 3.66
N PHE A 91 -11.72 1.38 3.71
CA PHE A 91 -11.98 0.06 4.25
C PHE A 91 -11.37 -0.03 5.66
N ASP A 92 -12.21 -0.08 6.69
CA ASP A 92 -11.80 -0.22 8.08
C ASP A 92 -12.17 -1.63 8.57
N SER A 93 -11.22 -2.56 8.42
CA SER A 93 -11.40 -3.96 8.80
C SER A 93 -10.04 -4.63 8.97
N PRO A 94 -9.90 -5.60 9.89
CA PRO A 94 -8.69 -6.41 10.00
C PRO A 94 -8.31 -7.11 8.68
N THR A 95 -9.30 -7.65 7.97
CA THR A 95 -9.10 -8.37 6.71
C THR A 95 -9.92 -7.76 5.60
N ILE A 96 -9.32 -7.59 4.42
CA ILE A 96 -10.02 -7.12 3.22
C ILE A 96 -9.71 -8.07 2.06
N THR A 97 -10.75 -8.65 1.47
CA THR A 97 -10.64 -9.48 0.28
C THR A 97 -11.19 -8.72 -0.91
N ILE A 98 -10.44 -8.71 -2.02
CA ILE A 98 -10.83 -8.00 -3.24
C ILE A 98 -10.81 -9.01 -4.38
N ASP A 99 -12.01 -9.43 -4.78
CA ASP A 99 -12.26 -10.37 -5.88
C ASP A 99 -12.92 -9.67 -7.09
N ALA A 100 -12.85 -8.33 -7.12
CA ALA A 100 -13.47 -7.51 -8.12
C ALA A 100 -12.58 -6.32 -8.53
N LEU A 101 -12.73 -5.89 -9.78
CA LEU A 101 -12.10 -4.68 -10.30
C LEU A 101 -12.89 -3.46 -9.86
N PHE A 102 -12.21 -2.45 -9.31
CA PHE A 102 -12.87 -1.20 -9.01
C PHE A 102 -12.00 0.03 -9.25
N SER A 103 -12.67 1.13 -9.59
CA SER A 103 -12.04 2.43 -9.82
C SER A 103 -12.82 3.53 -9.10
N LEU A 104 -12.07 4.39 -8.39
CA LEU A 104 -12.55 5.68 -7.92
C LEU A 104 -12.27 6.73 -9.01
N GLY A 105 -12.99 7.85 -8.98
CA GLY A 105 -12.73 8.98 -9.86
C GLY A 105 -11.42 9.67 -9.52
N THR A 106 -11.51 10.78 -8.78
CA THR A 106 -10.32 11.50 -8.27
C THR A 106 -9.96 11.14 -6.83
N GLY A 107 -10.84 10.37 -6.18
CA GLY A 107 -10.69 9.90 -4.81
C GLY A 107 -9.59 8.87 -4.61
N SER A 108 -9.25 8.62 -3.35
CA SER A 108 -8.24 7.64 -2.94
C SER A 108 -8.86 6.47 -2.18
N ILE A 109 -8.18 5.33 -2.23
CA ILE A 109 -8.49 4.17 -1.38
C ILE A 109 -7.69 4.32 -0.09
N ILE A 110 -8.38 4.21 1.04
CA ILE A 110 -7.79 4.28 2.37
C ILE A 110 -7.99 2.92 3.04
N PHE A 111 -6.89 2.31 3.48
CA PHE A 111 -6.93 1.09 4.28
C PHE A 111 -6.76 1.46 5.75
N ALA A 112 -7.84 1.28 6.54
CA ALA A 112 -8.01 1.78 7.90
C ALA A 112 -7.96 0.74 9.02
N ASN A 113 -7.45 1.15 10.18
CA ASN A 113 -7.69 0.47 11.47
C ASN A 113 -7.58 1.44 12.67
N THR A 114 -8.67 2.16 13.01
CA THR A 114 -8.66 3.23 14.05
C THR A 114 -9.43 2.89 15.33
N GLY A 115 -9.16 1.73 15.94
CA GLY A 115 -9.64 1.41 17.28
C GLY A 115 -8.73 0.49 18.11
N PRO A 116 -8.82 0.51 19.45
CA PRO A 116 -8.08 -0.40 20.31
C PRO A 116 -8.71 -1.79 20.24
N ILE A 117 -8.52 -2.48 19.12
CA ILE A 117 -8.62 -3.92 19.01
C ILE A 117 -7.37 -4.38 18.26
N ASN A 118 -6.58 -5.20 18.95
CA ASN A 118 -5.37 -5.82 18.46
C ASN A 118 -5.68 -6.72 17.26
N THR A 119 -5.20 -6.34 16.06
CA THR A 119 -4.50 -7.24 15.12
C THR A 119 -3.77 -6.37 14.08
N GLY A 120 -2.47 -6.16 14.27
CA GLY A 120 -1.64 -5.38 13.35
C GLY A 120 -1.72 -5.84 11.90
N ASN A 121 -1.39 -4.92 11.00
CA ASN A 121 -1.30 -5.09 9.55
C ASN A 121 -2.64 -5.40 8.84
N THR A 122 -3.09 -4.55 7.93
CA THR A 122 -4.16 -4.85 6.96
C THR A 122 -3.65 -5.88 5.96
N LEU A 123 -4.37 -6.97 5.77
CA LEU A 123 -4.07 -7.96 4.72
C LEU A 123 -5.08 -7.83 3.59
N VAL A 124 -4.59 -7.52 2.39
CA VAL A 124 -5.37 -7.47 1.15
C VAL A 124 -4.98 -8.66 0.29
N THR A 125 -5.94 -9.54 -0.02
CA THR A 125 -5.65 -10.74 -0.83
C THR A 125 -6.54 -10.85 -2.05
N SER A 126 -5.97 -11.39 -3.13
CA SER A 126 -6.73 -11.97 -4.23
C SER A 126 -6.15 -13.34 -4.63
N PRO A 127 -6.88 -14.44 -4.39
CA PRO A 127 -6.39 -15.79 -4.68
C PRO A 127 -6.62 -16.24 -6.13
N PHE A 128 -7.36 -15.48 -6.94
CA PHE A 128 -7.80 -15.91 -8.28
C PHE A 128 -7.64 -14.85 -9.38
N THR A 129 -7.18 -13.65 -9.05
CA THR A 129 -6.99 -12.57 -10.02
C THR A 129 -5.83 -11.66 -9.62
N ASN A 130 -5.43 -10.82 -10.56
CA ASN A 130 -4.55 -9.70 -10.29
C ASN A 130 -5.25 -8.69 -9.36
N LEU A 131 -4.47 -8.07 -8.49
CA LEU A 131 -4.90 -6.86 -7.78
C LEU A 131 -4.53 -5.66 -8.63
N ASP A 132 -5.50 -4.97 -9.22
CA ASP A 132 -5.27 -3.77 -10.04
C ASP A 132 -5.83 -2.53 -9.34
N PHE A 133 -4.94 -1.65 -8.89
CA PHE A 133 -5.27 -0.41 -8.19
C PHE A 133 -5.02 0.79 -9.09
N ASP A 134 -6.09 1.23 -9.76
CA ASP A 134 -6.07 2.40 -10.66
C ASP A 134 -5.93 3.74 -9.92
N ASN A 135 -6.13 3.74 -8.60
CA ASN A 135 -6.22 4.94 -7.78
C ASN A 135 -5.13 5.03 -6.72
N LYS A 136 -4.91 6.24 -6.21
CA LYS A 136 -3.95 6.47 -5.11
C LYS A 136 -4.36 5.67 -3.89
N ILE A 137 -3.38 5.06 -3.23
CA ILE A 137 -3.58 4.34 -1.98
C ILE A 137 -2.94 5.14 -0.85
N GLN A 138 -3.72 5.35 0.22
CA GLN A 138 -3.26 5.93 1.46
C GLN A 138 -3.34 4.90 2.59
N LEU A 139 -2.19 4.40 3.02
CA LEU A 139 -2.06 3.52 4.17
C LEU A 139 -2.23 4.35 5.45
N ASN A 140 -3.06 3.85 6.37
CA ASN A 140 -3.12 4.36 7.74
C ASN A 140 -2.82 3.27 8.80
N ALA A 141 -2.49 2.08 8.33
CA ALA A 141 -1.97 0.97 9.10
C ALA A 141 -0.89 0.29 8.25
N ASN A 142 -0.06 -0.54 8.89
CA ASN A 142 0.80 -1.46 8.14
C ASN A 142 -0.06 -2.29 7.19
N THR A 143 0.40 -2.63 6.00
CA THR A 143 -0.42 -3.35 5.02
C THR A 143 0.40 -4.35 4.22
N THR A 144 -0.16 -5.54 4.01
CA THR A 144 0.36 -6.58 3.13
C THR A 144 -0.62 -6.82 1.99
N PHE A 145 -0.15 -6.73 0.74
CA PHE A 145 -0.91 -7.14 -0.44
C PHE A 145 -0.39 -8.49 -0.93
N THR A 146 -1.28 -9.46 -1.11
CA THR A 146 -0.93 -10.82 -1.53
C THR A 146 -1.77 -11.26 -2.73
N ALA A 147 -1.13 -11.61 -3.83
CA ALA A 147 -1.76 -12.17 -5.03
C ALA A 147 -1.02 -13.43 -5.48
N PRO A 148 -1.21 -14.59 -4.81
CA PRO A 148 -0.41 -15.79 -5.07
C PRO A 148 -0.61 -16.29 -6.49
N GLY A 149 0.46 -16.32 -7.29
CA GLY A 149 0.41 -16.76 -8.69
C GLY A 149 -0.20 -15.73 -9.66
N TYR A 150 -0.52 -14.52 -9.17
CA TYR A 150 -1.04 -13.39 -9.93
C TYR A 150 -0.20 -12.15 -9.67
N ASP A 151 -0.53 -11.06 -10.34
CA ASP A 151 0.24 -9.81 -10.28
C ASP A 151 -0.46 -8.75 -9.43
N ILE A 152 0.31 -7.79 -8.93
CA ILE A 152 -0.20 -6.59 -8.24
C ILE A 152 0.21 -5.35 -9.03
N TYR A 153 -0.76 -4.52 -9.38
CA TYR A 153 -0.56 -3.26 -10.10
C TYR A 153 -0.94 -2.08 -9.20
N PHE A 154 0.04 -1.27 -8.82
CA PHE A 154 -0.17 0.04 -8.23
C PHE A 154 0.01 1.09 -9.32
N ARG A 155 -1.08 1.46 -10.00
CA ARG A 155 -1.08 2.42 -11.12
C ARG A 155 -0.82 3.86 -10.66
N LYS A 156 -1.08 4.12 -9.38
CA LYS A 156 -0.88 5.40 -8.71
C LYS A 156 -0.05 5.18 -7.44
N SER A 157 0.51 6.27 -6.92
CA SER A 157 1.40 6.21 -5.77
C SER A 157 0.72 5.61 -4.52
N VAL A 158 1.43 4.72 -3.83
CA VAL A 158 1.07 4.21 -2.50
C VAL A 158 1.79 5.03 -1.42
N ASN A 159 1.06 5.66 -0.51
CA ASN A 159 1.65 6.56 0.50
C ASN A 159 1.14 6.24 1.92
N GLY A 160 1.82 6.76 2.93
CA GLY A 160 1.40 6.67 4.34
C GLY A 160 2.52 6.22 5.27
N GLY A 161 2.55 6.72 6.50
CA GLY A 161 3.64 6.50 7.46
C GLY A 161 3.73 5.09 8.05
N PHE A 162 3.45 4.06 7.25
CA PHE A 162 3.27 2.66 7.66
C PHE A 162 4.08 1.71 6.77
N ASP A 163 4.20 0.47 7.23
CA ASP A 163 4.93 -0.59 6.52
C ASP A 163 4.09 -1.08 5.33
N LEU A 164 4.67 -1.12 4.12
CA LEU A 164 4.07 -1.72 2.93
C LEU A 164 4.78 -3.02 2.59
N LEU A 165 4.02 -4.11 2.57
CA LEU A 165 4.47 -5.43 2.14
C LEU A 165 3.72 -5.88 0.88
N GLY A 166 4.42 -6.50 -0.06
CA GLY A 166 3.84 -7.08 -1.28
C GLY A 166 4.31 -8.52 -1.52
N ASN A 167 3.41 -9.42 -1.88
CA ASN A 167 3.71 -10.80 -2.24
C ASN A 167 2.91 -11.24 -3.47
N ALA A 168 3.57 -11.45 -4.60
CA ALA A 168 2.90 -11.76 -5.87
C ALA A 168 3.83 -12.49 -6.84
N ASN A 169 3.33 -12.83 -8.03
CA ASN A 169 4.19 -13.21 -9.15
C ASN A 169 4.97 -11.98 -9.66
N PHE A 170 4.28 -10.92 -10.09
CA PHE A 170 4.89 -9.63 -10.42
C PHE A 170 4.25 -8.48 -9.63
N VAL A 171 5.03 -7.44 -9.33
CA VAL A 171 4.53 -6.23 -8.68
C VAL A 171 4.97 -4.98 -9.44
N TYR A 172 4.01 -4.10 -9.73
CA TYR A 172 4.22 -2.86 -10.47
C TYR A 172 3.92 -1.63 -9.60
N PHE A 173 4.87 -0.69 -9.54
CA PHE A 173 4.73 0.62 -8.92
C PHE A 173 4.90 1.70 -9.99
N ASP A 174 3.85 1.95 -10.79
CA ASP A 174 3.92 2.83 -11.96
C ASP A 174 4.27 4.27 -11.55
N ASP A 175 3.61 4.78 -10.51
CA ASP A 175 3.83 6.13 -9.95
C ASP A 175 4.60 6.10 -8.61
N GLY A 176 5.28 5.01 -8.29
CA GLY A 176 6.17 4.90 -7.14
C GLY A 176 5.46 4.76 -5.78
N ALA A 177 6.19 5.00 -4.69
CA ALA A 177 5.66 4.84 -3.33
C ALA A 177 6.29 5.82 -2.33
N GLY A 178 5.50 6.29 -1.37
CA GLY A 178 5.93 7.21 -0.31
C GLY A 178 6.25 8.64 -0.76
N ILE A 179 5.90 9.00 -2.00
CA ILE A 179 6.19 10.30 -2.62
C ILE A 179 5.61 11.48 -1.82
N THR A 180 4.36 11.38 -1.38
CA THR A 180 3.69 12.47 -0.63
C THR A 180 3.79 12.28 0.87
N THR A 181 3.86 11.03 1.33
CA THR A 181 4.06 10.69 2.75
C THR A 181 4.93 9.45 2.81
N PRO A 182 6.21 9.57 3.22
CA PRO A 182 7.16 8.48 3.23
C PRO A 182 6.64 7.25 3.98
N LEU A 183 6.81 6.08 3.38
CA LEU A 183 6.47 4.81 4.02
C LEU A 183 7.36 4.58 5.24
N LYS A 184 6.86 3.88 6.25
CA LYS A 184 7.70 3.49 7.39
C LYS A 184 8.73 2.46 6.94
N SER A 185 8.33 1.47 6.15
CA SER A 185 9.23 0.56 5.45
C SER A 185 8.55 0.00 4.21
N PHE A 186 9.34 -0.57 3.30
CA PHE A 186 8.90 -1.15 2.05
C PHE A 186 9.54 -2.52 1.89
N GLY A 187 8.73 -3.55 1.63
CA GLY A 187 9.21 -4.90 1.35
C GLY A 187 8.36 -5.59 0.31
N VAL A 188 8.97 -6.08 -0.77
CA VAL A 188 8.24 -6.79 -1.81
C VAL A 188 8.94 -8.09 -2.13
N THR A 189 8.21 -9.19 -2.06
CA THR A 189 8.63 -10.50 -2.53
C THR A 189 7.87 -10.84 -3.81
N ALA A 190 8.57 -10.88 -4.94
CA ALA A 190 7.99 -11.20 -6.24
C ALA A 190 9.05 -11.82 -7.15
N THR A 191 8.64 -12.46 -8.25
CA THR A 191 9.58 -12.88 -9.29
C THR A 191 10.27 -11.65 -9.89
N GLU A 192 9.46 -10.62 -10.21
CA GLU A 192 9.93 -9.35 -10.78
C GLU A 192 9.19 -8.18 -10.13
N ILE A 193 9.94 -7.10 -9.90
CA ILE A 193 9.47 -5.87 -9.26
C ILE A 193 9.76 -4.71 -10.21
N TYR A 194 8.69 -4.12 -10.74
CA TYR A 194 8.74 -3.04 -11.71
C TYR A 194 8.51 -1.70 -11.00
N VAL A 195 9.53 -0.86 -11.01
CA VAL A 195 9.50 0.45 -10.35
C VAL A 195 9.52 1.52 -11.43
N GLY A 196 8.36 2.14 -11.61
CA GLY A 196 8.16 3.24 -12.52
C GLY A 196 8.65 4.55 -11.92
N ASN A 197 8.48 4.83 -10.64
CA ASN A 197 8.88 6.12 -10.06
C ASN A 197 9.57 5.93 -8.71
N ASP A 198 9.96 7.04 -8.08
CA ASP A 198 10.70 7.07 -6.83
C ASP A 198 10.02 6.24 -5.71
N ILE A 199 10.84 5.68 -4.83
CA ILE A 199 10.38 5.01 -3.61
C ILE A 199 11.03 5.70 -2.41
N VAL A 200 10.20 6.27 -1.55
CA VAL A 200 10.63 7.04 -0.37
C VAL A 200 10.14 6.37 0.90
N THR A 201 11.08 6.01 1.76
CA THR A 201 10.82 5.35 3.04
C THR A 201 11.60 6.01 4.17
N GLN A 202 11.16 5.76 5.39
CA GLN A 202 11.90 6.07 6.60
C GLN A 202 12.87 4.94 6.92
N GLY A 203 12.34 3.72 7.03
CA GLY A 203 13.08 2.48 7.28
C GLY A 203 13.47 1.76 6.00
N ASN A 204 13.69 0.46 6.12
CA ASN A 204 14.30 -0.34 5.06
C ASN A 204 13.43 -0.41 3.80
N GLN A 205 14.10 -0.53 2.65
CA GLN A 205 13.51 -0.97 1.38
C GLN A 205 14.10 -2.34 1.05
N ILE A 206 13.24 -3.33 0.85
CA ILE A 206 13.63 -4.70 0.53
C ILE A 206 12.96 -5.10 -0.79
N PHE A 207 13.78 -5.34 -1.80
CA PHE A 207 13.38 -5.85 -3.11
C PHE A 207 13.79 -7.30 -3.19
N ASP A 208 12.87 -8.19 -2.83
CA ASP A 208 13.05 -9.63 -2.88
C ASP A 208 12.52 -10.22 -4.19
N GLY A 209 13.31 -10.01 -5.25
CA GLY A 209 12.93 -10.28 -6.64
C GLY A 209 13.87 -9.58 -7.61
N VAL A 210 13.73 -9.82 -8.91
CA VAL A 210 14.47 -9.05 -9.93
C VAL A 210 13.92 -7.61 -9.94
N PHE A 211 14.78 -6.63 -9.68
CA PHE A 211 14.39 -5.23 -9.71
C PHE A 211 14.51 -4.67 -11.13
N TYR A 212 13.45 -4.03 -11.62
CA TYR A 212 13.42 -3.29 -12.88
C TYR A 212 13.13 -1.81 -12.63
N GLY A 213 14.13 -0.96 -12.84
CA GLY A 213 13.95 0.49 -12.90
C GLY A 213 13.56 0.89 -14.32
N LEU A 214 12.28 1.23 -14.54
CA LEU A 214 11.72 1.44 -15.89
C LEU A 214 12.07 2.80 -16.51
N GLN A 215 12.39 3.78 -15.66
CA GLN A 215 12.86 5.12 -16.00
C GLN A 215 13.88 5.56 -14.93
N PRO A 216 14.37 6.82 -14.89
CA PRO A 216 15.17 7.27 -13.77
C PRO A 216 14.42 7.09 -12.43
N VAL A 217 15.01 6.37 -11.49
CA VAL A 217 14.41 6.05 -10.18
C VAL A 217 15.34 6.50 -9.06
N ASN A 218 14.77 7.19 -8.08
CA ASN A 218 15.42 7.50 -6.81
C ASN A 218 14.82 6.64 -5.69
N LEU A 219 15.68 5.90 -4.99
CA LEU A 219 15.34 5.12 -3.82
C LEU A 219 15.89 5.85 -2.59
N THR A 220 15.01 6.36 -1.74
CA THR A 220 15.40 7.13 -0.56
C THR A 220 14.93 6.45 0.73
N SER A 221 15.87 6.16 1.63
CA SER A 221 15.60 5.68 2.99
C SER A 221 16.25 6.60 4.03
N SER A 222 15.45 7.32 4.81
CA SER A 222 15.99 8.35 5.73
C SER A 222 16.65 7.79 6.99
N ALA A 223 16.38 6.53 7.34
CA ALA A 223 16.88 5.87 8.55
C ALA A 223 17.22 4.38 8.35
N GLY A 224 16.75 3.74 7.27
CA GLY A 224 16.97 2.32 6.97
C GLY A 224 18.00 2.09 5.87
N SER A 225 18.08 0.84 5.42
CA SER A 225 18.91 0.34 4.30
C SER A 225 18.08 0.15 3.02
N VAL A 226 18.75 0.05 1.87
CA VAL A 226 18.15 -0.41 0.60
C VAL A 226 18.79 -1.75 0.20
N ILE A 227 17.96 -2.78 0.03
CA ILE A 227 18.40 -4.17 -0.09
C ILE A 227 17.79 -4.79 -1.35
N PHE A 228 18.64 -5.32 -2.23
CA PHE A 228 18.25 -6.08 -3.41
C PHE A 228 18.68 -7.54 -3.22
N THR A 229 17.73 -8.49 -3.28
CA THR A 229 18.09 -9.90 -3.14
C THR A 229 18.49 -10.55 -4.46
N ASN A 230 18.19 -9.91 -5.59
CA ASN A 230 18.40 -10.46 -6.93
C ASN A 230 18.98 -9.40 -7.90
N ASN A 231 19.01 -9.74 -9.19
CA ASN A 231 19.49 -8.87 -10.26
C ASN A 231 18.75 -7.52 -10.30
N ILE A 232 19.48 -6.50 -10.73
CA ILE A 232 19.00 -5.13 -10.89
C ILE A 232 19.16 -4.77 -12.36
N LEU A 233 18.05 -4.48 -13.02
CA LEU A 233 17.95 -4.18 -14.44
C LEU A 233 17.42 -2.76 -14.60
N LEU A 234 18.17 -1.91 -15.31
CA LEU A 234 17.84 -0.50 -15.42
C LEU A 234 17.64 -0.09 -16.88
N ASN A 235 16.51 0.55 -17.14
CA ASN A 235 16.18 1.27 -18.38
C ASN A 235 16.29 2.79 -18.20
N GLY A 236 17.04 3.24 -17.18
CA GLY A 236 17.24 4.63 -16.80
C GLY A 236 18.36 4.76 -15.75
N SER A 237 18.52 5.95 -15.17
CA SER A 237 19.47 6.16 -14.06
C SER A 237 18.91 5.62 -12.74
N LEU A 238 19.78 5.18 -11.83
CA LEU A 238 19.39 4.76 -10.48
C LEU A 238 20.15 5.62 -9.46
N GLN A 239 19.42 6.30 -8.59
CA GLN A 239 20.00 6.93 -7.41
C GLN A 239 19.50 6.23 -6.16
N VAL A 240 20.41 5.87 -5.27
CA VAL A 240 20.08 5.28 -3.97
C VAL A 240 20.68 6.17 -2.89
N GLN A 241 19.81 6.72 -2.03
CA GLN A 241 20.19 7.51 -0.86
C GLN A 241 19.67 6.82 0.38
N THR A 242 20.56 6.36 1.25
CA THR A 242 20.19 5.65 2.47
C THR A 242 21.04 6.07 3.65
N ALA A 243 20.44 6.16 4.84
CA ALA A 243 21.17 6.43 6.08
C ALA A 243 22.01 5.24 6.56
N GLN A 244 21.69 4.02 6.12
CA GLN A 244 22.41 2.81 6.49
C GLN A 244 23.15 2.24 5.28
N ASN A 245 22.78 1.03 4.86
CA ASN A 245 23.53 0.24 3.89
C ASN A 245 22.80 0.16 2.55
N ILE A 246 23.58 0.03 1.48
CA ILE A 246 23.10 -0.47 0.19
C ILE A 246 23.66 -1.87 0.02
N VAL A 247 22.79 -2.88 -0.10
CA VAL A 247 23.18 -4.29 -0.16
C VAL A 247 22.57 -4.96 -1.37
N SER A 248 23.39 -5.65 -2.15
CA SER A 248 22.93 -6.65 -3.11
C SER A 248 23.56 -8.02 -2.82
N GLN A 249 22.88 -9.12 -3.14
CA GLN A 249 23.45 -10.46 -2.95
C GLN A 249 24.71 -10.66 -3.82
N PRO A 250 25.71 -11.45 -3.39
CA PRO A 250 26.95 -11.64 -4.14
C PRO A 250 26.77 -12.18 -5.57
N SER A 251 25.71 -12.97 -5.80
CA SER A 251 25.34 -13.52 -7.10
C SER A 251 24.52 -12.56 -7.98
N SER A 252 24.00 -11.46 -7.41
CA SER A 252 23.25 -10.47 -8.18
C SER A 252 24.17 -9.73 -9.14
N SER A 253 23.60 -9.35 -10.28
CA SER A 253 24.22 -8.45 -11.24
C SER A 253 23.43 -7.16 -11.34
N LEU A 254 24.14 -6.03 -11.32
CA LEU A 254 23.61 -4.75 -11.73
C LEU A 254 23.89 -4.55 -13.23
N SER A 255 22.85 -4.44 -14.03
CA SER A 255 22.96 -4.24 -15.48
C SER A 255 22.12 -3.06 -15.95
N ALA A 256 22.81 -2.02 -16.43
CA ALA A 256 22.19 -0.93 -17.17
C ALA A 256 22.11 -1.27 -18.65
N VAL A 257 20.90 -1.20 -19.21
CA VAL A 257 20.62 -1.54 -20.62
C VAL A 257 20.92 -0.37 -21.55
N GLU A 258 20.78 0.88 -21.06
CA GLU A 258 21.05 2.08 -21.86
C GLU A 258 22.42 2.70 -21.59
N ILE A 259 22.97 3.32 -22.65
CA ILE A 259 24.31 3.94 -22.74
C ILE A 259 24.49 5.20 -21.88
N ALA A 260 23.45 5.66 -21.17
CA ALA A 260 23.44 6.88 -20.36
C ALA A 260 22.75 6.70 -18.99
N SER A 261 22.72 5.48 -18.46
CA SER A 261 22.24 5.24 -17.09
C SER A 261 23.33 5.59 -16.08
N ASP A 262 23.20 6.69 -15.36
CA ASP A 262 24.07 6.96 -14.22
C ASP A 262 23.57 6.16 -13.01
N VAL A 263 24.49 5.48 -12.33
CA VAL A 263 24.19 4.84 -11.04
C VAL A 263 24.93 5.59 -9.94
N LEU A 264 24.17 6.24 -9.06
CA LEU A 264 24.67 6.98 -7.91
C LEU A 264 24.22 6.29 -6.62
N LEU A 265 25.20 5.90 -5.80
CA LEU A 265 24.96 5.18 -4.55
C LEU A 265 25.54 5.98 -3.38
N ASN A 266 24.67 6.45 -2.49
CA ASN A 266 25.04 7.16 -1.28
C ASN A 266 24.48 6.44 -0.04
N ALA A 267 25.37 5.86 0.73
CA ALA A 267 25.08 5.14 1.95
C ALA A 267 25.73 5.84 3.14
N GLY A 268 25.01 5.99 4.25
CA GLY A 268 25.59 6.47 5.51
C GLY A 268 26.55 5.46 6.15
N GLN A 269 26.48 4.19 5.73
CA GLN A 269 27.36 3.11 6.17
C GLN A 269 28.01 2.42 4.96
N ASN A 270 27.61 1.18 4.64
CA ASN A 270 28.29 0.36 3.64
C ASN A 270 27.56 0.31 2.31
N VAL A 271 28.33 0.15 1.23
CA VAL A 271 27.84 -0.23 -0.10
C VAL A 271 28.44 -1.58 -0.44
N SER A 272 27.62 -2.62 -0.55
CA SER A 272 28.05 -3.98 -0.87
C SER A 272 27.25 -4.49 -2.06
N PHE A 273 27.93 -4.81 -3.15
CA PHE A 273 27.33 -5.39 -4.35
C PHE A 273 28.05 -6.66 -4.75
N GLY A 274 27.31 -7.54 -5.42
CA GLY A 274 27.86 -8.65 -6.19
C GLY A 274 28.57 -8.16 -7.46
N ASN A 275 28.21 -8.74 -8.60
CA ASN A 275 28.79 -8.34 -9.88
C ASN A 275 28.13 -7.06 -10.41
N ILE A 276 28.91 -6.20 -11.08
CA ILE A 276 28.40 -4.99 -11.72
C ILE A 276 28.80 -5.00 -13.18
N ASN A 277 27.80 -5.04 -14.05
CA ASN A 277 27.94 -5.17 -15.49
C ASN A 277 27.33 -3.94 -16.18
N THR A 278 28.10 -2.88 -16.33
CA THR A 278 27.65 -1.67 -17.05
C THR A 278 27.92 -1.81 -18.55
N ARG A 279 26.89 -1.81 -19.39
CA ARG A 279 27.04 -1.71 -20.85
C ARG A 279 26.91 -0.25 -21.29
N GLY A 280 28.02 0.49 -21.27
CA GLY A 280 28.07 1.88 -21.76
C GLY A 280 27.70 2.97 -20.75
N ALA A 281 27.17 2.59 -19.59
CA ALA A 281 26.93 3.48 -18.45
C ALA A 281 28.20 3.83 -17.66
N MET A 282 28.30 5.07 -17.15
CA MET A 282 29.39 5.49 -16.26
C MET A 282 28.99 5.23 -14.80
N LEU A 283 29.74 4.36 -14.14
CA LEU A 283 29.51 4.06 -12.72
C LEU A 283 30.24 5.10 -11.85
N ILE A 284 29.49 6.03 -11.26
CA ILE A 284 30.05 7.07 -10.39
C ILE A 284 29.80 6.68 -8.93
N TYR A 285 30.84 6.16 -8.26
CA TYR A 285 30.84 6.05 -6.80
C TYR A 285 31.33 7.36 -6.19
N LYS A 286 30.48 8.05 -5.43
CA LYS A 286 30.94 9.06 -4.46
C LYS A 286 30.85 8.46 -3.06
N LEU A 287 31.92 7.80 -2.64
CA LEU A 287 32.06 7.30 -1.27
C LEU A 287 32.38 8.48 -0.33
N TRP A 288 31.42 8.95 0.44
CA TRP A 288 31.67 9.85 1.57
C TRP A 288 31.99 9.00 2.81
N ALA A 289 33.20 8.47 2.89
CA ALA A 289 33.68 7.87 4.13
C ALA A 289 33.98 8.98 5.13
N ILE A 290 33.11 9.19 6.12
CA ILE A 290 33.48 9.93 7.33
C ILE A 290 34.31 8.96 8.16
N PHE A 291 35.63 9.02 7.99
CA PHE A 291 36.53 8.36 8.94
C PHE A 291 36.36 9.04 10.31
N PRO A 292 36.05 8.30 11.39
CA PRO A 292 36.29 8.83 12.72
C PRO A 292 37.76 9.22 12.77
N LEU A 293 38.05 10.46 13.17
CA LEU A 293 39.39 10.81 13.60
C LEU A 293 39.65 9.99 14.86
N ASP A 294 40.40 8.90 14.72
CA ASP A 294 40.98 8.20 15.86
C ASP A 294 41.78 9.23 16.68
N GLN A 295 41.42 9.37 17.97
CA GLN A 295 42.28 9.98 18.98
C GLN A 295 43.01 8.89 19.75
#